data_AF-W4RSU1-F1
#
_entry.id   AF-W4RSU1-F1
#
_cell.length_a   1.000
_cell.length_b   1.000
_cell.length_c   1.000
_cell.angle_alpha   90.00
_cell.angle_beta   90.00
_cell.angle_gamma   90.00
#
_symmetry.space_group_name_H-M   'P 1'
#
loop_
_entity.id
_entity.type
_entity.pdbx_description
1 polymer ?
#
loop_
_entity_poly.entity_id
_entity_poly.type
_entity_poly.pdbx_seq_one_letter_code
_entity_poly.pdbx_strand_id
1 'polypeptide(L)'
;MSPTLLEEETVQDGKILIYKKPGDFVVCNLSSISLAKSVMDDVLERVINIQVRMLDNVIDINEIPVLQAQITNKNYRGVGLGTFGWHHLLALKGIKWESEEAVEYCDALYETIAFLTINASLELAKEKGAYPYFEGSDWCTGQFFEKRQYNGERWDNLAEEVKQNGIRNGYLMAVAPNSSTAILAGSTASVDPIFRLEYSEEKKDYKIPVTAPDLSAETMWFYKTAYNIDQHWSIRQNARRQRHIDQSISFNFYVTNNIKAKALLDLHMDAWKSGLKTTYYVRSTSSSEFDECESCHS
;
A
#
# COMPACT_ATOMS: atom_id res chain seq x y z
N MET A 1 -13.92 -14.04 7.62
CA MET A 1 -14.91 -13.73 6.57
C MET A 1 -15.79 -14.93 6.33
N SER A 2 -17.10 -14.71 6.24
CA SER A 2 -18.10 -15.74 6.00
C SER A 2 -18.62 -15.69 4.55
N PRO A 3 -18.91 -16.83 3.91
CA PRO A 3 -19.52 -16.86 2.58
C PRO A 3 -21.01 -16.49 2.67
N THR A 4 -21.57 -15.98 1.57
CA THR A 4 -23.03 -15.82 1.44
C THR A 4 -23.67 -17.18 1.23
N LEU A 5 -24.68 -17.51 2.02
CA LEU A 5 -25.40 -18.79 1.95
C LEU A 5 -26.80 -18.56 1.36
N LEU A 6 -27.16 -19.37 0.37
CA LEU A 6 -28.51 -19.43 -0.16
C LEU A 6 -29.32 -20.37 0.73
N GLU A 7 -30.36 -19.85 1.37
CA GLU A 7 -31.19 -20.62 2.31
C GLU A 7 -32.42 -21.19 1.63
N GLU A 8 -33.05 -20.42 0.75
CA GLU A 8 -34.28 -20.81 0.07
C GLU A 8 -34.41 -20.14 -1.30
N GLU A 9 -34.94 -20.86 -2.27
CA GLU A 9 -35.31 -20.36 -3.59
C GLU A 9 -36.71 -20.88 -3.93
N THR A 10 -37.69 -19.98 -4.00
CA THR A 10 -39.09 -20.31 -4.27
C THR A 10 -39.67 -19.45 -5.38
N VAL A 11 -40.70 -19.96 -6.04
CA VAL A 11 -41.45 -19.21 -7.06
C VAL A 11 -42.81 -18.83 -6.50
N GLN A 12 -43.08 -17.53 -6.40
CA GLN A 12 -44.36 -17.00 -5.95
C GLN A 12 -44.82 -15.89 -6.89
N ASP A 13 -46.08 -15.96 -7.35
CA ASP A 13 -46.68 -14.99 -8.27
C ASP A 13 -45.87 -14.71 -9.55
N GLY A 14 -45.25 -15.75 -10.11
CA GLY A 14 -44.39 -15.64 -11.30
C GLY A 14 -43.05 -14.95 -11.07
N LYS A 15 -42.69 -14.66 -9.81
CA LYS A 15 -41.39 -14.13 -9.40
C LYS A 15 -40.58 -15.21 -8.70
N ILE A 16 -39.26 -15.18 -8.91
CA ILE A 16 -38.31 -16.00 -8.16
C ILE A 16 -37.90 -15.20 -6.92
N LEU A 17 -38.18 -15.74 -5.73
CA LEU A 17 -37.72 -15.21 -4.45
C LEU A 17 -36.50 -16.00 -4.00
N ILE A 18 -35.43 -15.28 -3.64
CA ILE A 18 -34.20 -15.89 -3.15
C ILE A 18 -33.89 -15.32 -1.76
N TYR A 19 -33.91 -16.18 -0.75
CA TYR A 19 -33.49 -15.85 0.61
C TYR A 19 -32.01 -16.21 0.79
N LYS A 20 -31.23 -15.23 1.24
CA LYS A 20 -29.80 -15.38 1.45
C LYS A 20 -29.41 -14.86 2.82
N LYS A 21 -28.60 -15.63 3.53
CA LYS A 21 -27.83 -15.12 4.66
C LYS A 21 -26.57 -14.44 4.14
N PRO A 22 -26.43 -13.11 4.31
CA PRO A 22 -25.30 -12.40 3.74
C PRO A 22 -24.00 -12.82 4.42
N GLY A 23 -23.00 -13.10 3.60
CA GLY A 23 -21.61 -13.21 4.06
C GLY A 23 -20.94 -11.85 4.11
N ASP A 24 -19.64 -11.86 4.42
CA ASP A 24 -18.83 -10.64 4.41
C ASP A 24 -18.46 -10.25 2.98
N PHE A 25 -18.70 -8.98 2.63
CA PHE A 25 -18.32 -8.43 1.34
C PHE A 25 -17.33 -7.27 1.55
N VAL A 26 -16.06 -7.49 1.19
CA VAL A 26 -15.00 -6.53 1.47
C VAL A 26 -15.10 -5.32 0.56
N VAL A 27 -15.03 -4.14 1.19
CA VAL A 27 -14.81 -2.86 0.53
C VAL A 27 -13.75 -2.10 1.31
N CYS A 28 -13.04 -1.21 0.63
CA CYS A 28 -11.99 -0.40 1.22
C CYS A 28 -11.91 0.93 0.48
N ASN A 29 -11.79 2.03 1.23
CA ASN A 29 -11.49 3.34 0.69
C ASN A 29 -9.98 3.56 0.70
N LEU A 30 -9.40 3.97 -0.43
CA LEU A 30 -7.95 4.08 -0.59
C LEU A 30 -7.54 5.54 -0.77
N SER A 31 -6.43 5.92 -0.13
CA SER A 31 -5.77 7.21 -0.34
C SER A 31 -4.30 7.06 -0.01
N SER A 32 -3.42 7.61 -0.84
CA SER A 32 -1.97 7.43 -0.69
C SER A 32 -1.26 8.73 -0.35
N ILE A 33 -0.27 8.68 0.54
CA ILE A 33 0.61 9.81 0.88
C ILE A 33 1.75 9.91 -0.11
N SER A 34 2.08 11.13 -0.53
CA SER A 34 3.31 11.40 -1.28
C SER A 34 4.50 11.37 -0.33
N LEU A 35 5.30 10.31 -0.37
CA LEU A 35 6.45 10.14 0.53
C LEU A 35 7.50 11.24 0.31
N ALA A 36 7.83 11.54 -0.94
CA ALA A 36 8.80 12.58 -1.27
C ALA A 36 8.43 13.94 -0.67
N LYS A 37 7.20 14.41 -0.88
CA LYS A 37 6.76 15.70 -0.33
C LYS A 37 6.60 15.67 1.19
N SER A 38 5.85 14.69 1.70
CA SER A 38 5.49 14.68 3.12
C SER A 38 6.68 14.46 4.06
N VAL A 39 7.69 13.71 3.62
CA VAL A 39 8.91 13.49 4.41
C VAL A 39 9.90 14.66 4.26
N MET A 40 10.09 15.19 3.05
CA MET A 40 11.03 16.29 2.85
C MET A 40 10.55 17.60 3.47
N ASP A 41 9.24 17.84 3.50
CA ASP A 41 8.64 19.01 4.13
C ASP A 41 8.36 18.83 5.64
N ASP A 42 8.68 17.67 6.22
CA ASP A 42 8.42 17.32 7.63
C ASP A 42 6.95 17.52 8.07
N VAL A 43 6.02 17.07 7.23
CA VAL A 43 4.56 17.19 7.46
C VAL A 43 3.86 15.84 7.57
N LEU A 44 4.61 14.74 7.69
CA LEU A 44 4.08 13.37 7.62
C LEU A 44 3.01 13.11 8.68
N GLU A 45 3.27 13.46 9.95
CA GLU A 45 2.31 13.31 11.05
C GLU A 45 1.00 14.08 10.78
N ARG A 46 1.12 15.35 10.40
CA ARG A 46 -0.03 16.19 10.08
C ARG A 46 -0.87 15.57 8.95
N VAL A 47 -0.22 15.11 7.88
CA VAL A 47 -0.90 14.54 6.71
C VAL A 47 -1.55 13.20 7.04
N ILE A 48 -0.90 12.31 7.79
CA ILE A 48 -1.48 11.03 8.22
C ILE A 48 -2.74 11.26 9.05
N ASN A 49 -2.69 12.14 10.05
CA ASN A 49 -3.85 12.45 10.90
C ASN A 49 -5.06 12.95 10.09
N ILE A 50 -4.81 13.83 9.11
CA ILE A 50 -5.85 14.33 8.21
C ILE A 50 -6.38 13.20 7.32
N GLN A 51 -5.50 12.41 6.71
CA GLN A 51 -5.88 11.39 5.74
C GLN A 51 -6.68 10.24 6.37
N VAL A 52 -6.30 9.77 7.57
CA VAL A 52 -7.06 8.74 8.29
C VAL A 52 -8.48 9.22 8.59
N ARG A 53 -8.64 10.49 9.03
CA ARG A 53 -9.98 11.08 9.23
C ARG A 53 -10.77 11.21 7.94
N MET A 54 -10.12 11.64 6.84
CA MET A 54 -10.79 11.70 5.52
C MET A 54 -11.28 10.32 5.08
N LEU A 55 -10.43 9.29 5.21
CA LEU A 55 -10.77 7.91 4.88
C LEU A 55 -11.93 7.38 5.73
N ASP A 56 -11.92 7.64 7.04
CA ASP A 56 -13.03 7.29 7.95
C ASP A 56 -14.34 8.00 7.57
N ASN A 57 -14.29 9.30 7.23
CA ASN A 57 -15.48 10.05 6.84
C ASN A 57 -16.10 9.52 5.53
N VAL A 58 -15.29 9.04 4.57
CA VAL A 58 -15.82 8.47 3.32
C VAL A 58 -16.67 7.21 3.59
N ILE A 59 -16.39 6.46 4.66
CA ILE A 59 -17.23 5.30 5.03
C ILE A 59 -18.68 5.73 5.31
N ASP A 60 -18.86 6.88 5.95
CA ASP A 60 -20.18 7.35 6.38
C ASP A 60 -20.90 8.14 5.28
N ILE A 61 -20.15 8.80 4.39
CA ILE A 61 -20.70 9.60 3.27
C ILE A 61 -21.06 8.72 2.07
N ASN A 62 -20.34 7.61 1.86
CA ASN A 62 -20.48 6.78 0.67
C ASN A 62 -21.76 5.92 0.72
N GLU A 63 -22.49 5.88 -0.39
CA GLU A 63 -23.67 5.03 -0.57
C GLU A 63 -23.34 3.85 -1.48
N ILE A 64 -23.13 2.68 -0.88
CA ILE A 64 -22.76 1.47 -1.63
C ILE A 64 -24.03 0.75 -2.10
N PRO A 65 -24.22 0.50 -3.41
CA PRO A 65 -25.46 -0.11 -3.90
C PRO A 65 -25.64 -1.57 -3.46
N VAL A 66 -24.56 -2.23 -3.02
CA VAL A 66 -24.57 -3.61 -2.53
C VAL A 66 -24.78 -3.63 -1.02
N LEU A 67 -25.95 -4.11 -0.56
CA LEU A 67 -26.32 -4.15 0.86
C LEU A 67 -25.34 -4.93 1.74
N GLN A 68 -24.82 -6.07 1.24
CA GLN A 68 -23.82 -6.87 1.97
C GLN A 68 -22.56 -6.04 2.26
N ALA A 69 -22.10 -5.29 1.26
CA ALA A 69 -20.95 -4.41 1.38
C ALA A 69 -21.23 -3.25 2.34
N GLN A 70 -22.45 -2.69 2.37
CA GLN A 70 -22.81 -1.68 3.38
C GLN A 70 -22.68 -2.21 4.81
N ILE A 71 -23.16 -3.44 5.06
CA ILE A 71 -23.10 -4.09 6.37
C ILE A 71 -21.63 -4.31 6.77
N THR A 72 -20.84 -4.96 5.91
CA THR A 72 -19.42 -5.23 6.17
C THR A 72 -18.62 -3.94 6.36
N ASN A 73 -18.87 -2.90 5.54
CA ASN A 73 -18.19 -1.61 5.66
C ASN A 73 -18.45 -0.94 7.01
N LYS A 74 -19.70 -0.95 7.50
CA LYS A 74 -20.05 -0.39 8.82
C LYS A 74 -19.44 -1.18 9.97
N ASN A 75 -19.35 -2.50 9.83
CA ASN A 75 -18.86 -3.38 10.89
C ASN A 75 -17.34 -3.38 11.02
N TYR A 76 -16.60 -3.40 9.90
CA TYR A 76 -15.13 -3.43 9.91
C TYR A 76 -14.49 -2.05 9.77
N ARG A 77 -15.21 -1.10 9.16
CA ARG A 77 -14.73 0.26 8.88
C ARG A 77 -13.35 0.28 8.21
N GLY A 78 -13.15 -0.60 7.23
CA GLY A 78 -11.86 -0.81 6.57
C GLY A 78 -11.45 0.37 5.70
N VAL A 79 -10.23 0.87 5.92
CA VAL A 79 -9.60 1.92 5.11
C VAL A 79 -8.23 1.45 4.65
N GLY A 80 -7.67 2.08 3.62
CA GLY A 80 -6.33 1.79 3.13
C GLY A 80 -5.55 3.07 2.88
N LEU A 81 -4.84 3.49 3.93
CA LEU A 81 -3.76 4.46 3.82
C LEU A 81 -2.59 3.81 3.09
N GLY A 82 -2.32 4.33 1.91
CA GLY A 82 -1.22 3.93 1.05
C GLY A 82 -0.11 4.96 1.00
N THR A 83 0.88 4.71 0.17
CA THR A 83 2.03 5.59 -0.04
C THR A 83 2.47 5.48 -1.49
N PHE A 84 2.99 6.58 -2.02
CA PHE A 84 3.64 6.61 -3.33
C PHE A 84 4.86 7.52 -3.31
N GLY A 85 5.70 7.44 -4.33
CA GLY A 85 6.90 8.27 -4.41
C GLY A 85 8.08 7.69 -3.64
N TRP A 86 8.15 6.37 -3.46
CA TRP A 86 9.28 5.76 -2.73
C TRP A 86 10.61 6.00 -3.45
N HIS A 87 10.69 5.69 -4.74
CA HIS A 87 11.91 5.93 -5.52
C HIS A 87 12.28 7.41 -5.58
N HIS A 88 11.27 8.28 -5.69
CA HIS A 88 11.46 9.73 -5.63
C HIS A 88 12.09 10.15 -4.29
N LEU A 89 11.55 9.67 -3.17
CA LEU A 89 12.10 9.97 -1.84
C LEU A 89 13.55 9.48 -1.70
N LEU A 90 13.85 8.27 -2.17
CA LEU A 90 15.23 7.76 -2.16
C LEU A 90 16.18 8.65 -2.95
N ALA A 91 15.76 9.11 -4.13
CA ALA A 91 16.58 10.01 -4.94
C ALA A 91 16.84 11.35 -4.26
N LEU A 92 15.82 11.96 -3.64
CA LEU A 92 15.98 13.21 -2.87
C LEU A 92 16.85 13.04 -1.62
N LYS A 93 16.85 11.85 -1.02
CA LYS A 93 17.71 11.50 0.13
C LYS A 93 19.13 11.09 -0.28
N GLY A 94 19.40 10.91 -1.57
CA GLY A 94 20.67 10.39 -2.06
C GLY A 94 20.92 8.92 -1.70
N ILE A 95 19.86 8.13 -1.54
CA ILE A 95 19.92 6.71 -1.18
C ILE A 95 19.73 5.87 -2.44
N LYS A 96 20.64 4.90 -2.66
CA LYS A 96 20.52 3.97 -3.79
C LYS A 96 19.47 2.90 -3.49
N TRP A 97 18.64 2.57 -4.49
CA TRP A 97 17.63 1.51 -4.36
C TRP A 97 18.22 0.17 -3.90
N GLU A 98 19.35 -0.24 -4.46
CA GLU A 98 20.02 -1.51 -4.15
C GLU A 98 21.03 -1.33 -3.01
N SER A 99 20.55 -0.96 -1.83
CA SER A 99 21.39 -0.76 -0.65
C SER A 99 20.72 -1.22 0.63
N GLU A 100 21.53 -1.59 1.63
CA GLU A 100 21.03 -1.84 2.99
C GLU A 100 20.41 -0.58 3.59
N GLU A 101 20.97 0.59 3.31
CA GLU A 101 20.43 1.88 3.73
C GLU A 101 18.99 2.08 3.26
N ALA A 102 18.66 1.74 2.01
CA ALA A 102 17.27 1.78 1.53
C ALA A 102 16.35 0.81 2.27
N VAL A 103 16.84 -0.39 2.61
CA VAL A 103 16.08 -1.41 3.35
C VAL A 103 15.81 -0.97 4.78
N GLU A 104 16.81 -0.46 5.48
CA GLU A 104 16.71 0.04 6.86
C GLU A 104 15.84 1.30 6.93
N TYR A 105 16.03 2.24 5.99
CA TYR A 105 15.21 3.44 5.91
C TYR A 105 13.74 3.12 5.61
N CYS A 106 13.49 2.09 4.79
CA CYS A 106 12.14 1.59 4.54
C CYS A 106 11.48 1.07 5.83
N ASP A 107 12.19 0.24 6.61
CA ASP A 107 11.70 -0.30 7.89
C ASP A 107 11.36 0.85 8.85
N ALA A 108 12.30 1.77 9.09
CA ALA A 108 12.12 2.88 10.02
C ALA A 108 11.00 3.86 9.62
N LEU A 109 10.91 4.19 8.32
CA LEU A 109 9.86 5.08 7.83
C LEU A 109 8.47 4.44 7.96
N TYR A 110 8.33 3.15 7.61
CA TYR A 110 7.04 2.48 7.71
C TYR A 110 6.64 2.12 9.14
N GLU A 111 7.60 1.91 10.04
CA GLU A 111 7.33 1.85 11.48
C GLU A 111 6.71 3.18 11.96
N THR A 112 7.28 4.31 11.54
CA THR A 112 6.77 5.64 11.87
C THR A 112 5.37 5.86 11.28
N ILE A 113 5.16 5.53 10.01
CA ILE A 113 3.84 5.63 9.36
C ILE A 113 2.81 4.76 10.08
N ALA A 114 3.16 3.51 10.44
CA ALA A 114 2.25 2.61 11.15
C ALA A 114 1.88 3.17 12.53
N PHE A 115 2.85 3.66 13.30
CA PHE A 115 2.57 4.27 14.60
C PHE A 115 1.59 5.45 14.45
N LEU A 116 1.89 6.38 13.55
CA LEU A 116 1.07 7.57 13.33
C LEU A 116 -0.34 7.21 12.85
N THR A 117 -0.46 6.20 11.99
CA THR A 117 -1.75 5.75 11.46
C THR A 117 -2.61 5.08 12.53
N ILE A 118 -2.02 4.22 13.36
CA ILE A 118 -2.70 3.55 14.47
C ILE A 118 -3.14 4.60 15.50
N ASN A 119 -2.24 5.52 15.86
CA ASN A 119 -2.55 6.62 16.78
C ASN A 119 -3.69 7.51 16.25
N ALA A 120 -3.68 7.87 14.96
CA ALA A 120 -4.76 8.64 14.35
C ALA A 120 -6.12 7.93 14.45
N SER A 121 -6.16 6.61 14.25
CA SER A 121 -7.39 5.82 14.35
C SER A 121 -7.82 5.58 15.80
N LEU A 122 -6.89 5.50 16.75
CA LEU A 122 -7.15 5.50 18.19
C LEU A 122 -7.81 6.81 18.63
N GLU A 123 -7.27 7.96 18.22
CA GLU A 123 -7.85 9.27 18.54
C GLU A 123 -9.26 9.42 17.95
N LEU A 124 -9.50 8.89 16.75
CA LEU A 124 -10.85 8.81 16.18
C LEU A 124 -11.78 7.87 16.97
N ALA A 125 -11.26 6.82 17.59
CA ALA A 125 -12.03 5.93 18.44
C ALA A 125 -12.46 6.64 19.73
N LYS A 126 -11.58 7.45 20.33
CA LYS A 126 -11.91 8.30 21.48
C LYS A 126 -13.02 9.31 21.14
N GLU A 127 -13.03 9.86 19.92
CA GLU A 127 -14.05 10.81 19.46
C GLU A 127 -15.38 10.14 19.06
N LYS A 128 -15.32 9.06 18.28
CA LYS A 128 -16.49 8.50 17.55
C LYS A 128 -16.84 7.06 17.94
N GLY A 129 -16.08 6.45 18.85
CA GLY A 129 -16.16 5.04 19.23
C GLY A 129 -15.37 4.11 18.31
N ALA A 130 -14.99 2.94 18.85
CA ALA A 130 -14.31 1.89 18.13
C ALA A 130 -15.19 1.23 17.04
N TYR A 131 -14.59 0.51 16.10
CA TYR A 131 -15.36 -0.26 15.11
C TYR A 131 -16.14 -1.42 15.79
N PRO A 132 -17.33 -1.80 15.27
CA PRO A 132 -18.20 -2.78 15.93
C PRO A 132 -17.59 -4.15 16.26
N TYR A 133 -16.61 -4.62 15.47
CA TYR A 133 -15.93 -5.91 15.69
C TYR A 133 -14.55 -5.77 16.38
N PHE A 134 -14.37 -4.72 17.18
CA PHE A 134 -13.14 -4.52 17.94
C PHE A 134 -12.92 -5.61 19.00
N GLU A 135 -13.96 -5.97 19.74
CA GLU A 135 -13.87 -6.97 20.81
C GLU A 135 -13.44 -8.34 20.24
N GLY A 136 -12.43 -8.95 20.86
CA GLY A 136 -11.86 -10.23 20.40
C GLY A 136 -10.96 -10.15 19.16
N SER A 137 -10.72 -8.96 18.61
CA SER A 137 -9.77 -8.77 17.51
C SER A 137 -8.30 -8.85 17.96
N ASP A 138 -7.39 -8.96 16.98
CA ASP A 138 -5.94 -8.84 17.22
C ASP A 138 -5.55 -7.49 17.85
N TRP A 139 -6.35 -6.43 17.62
CA TRP A 139 -6.16 -5.12 18.24
C TRP A 139 -6.51 -5.17 19.74
N CYS A 140 -7.67 -5.72 20.07
CA CYS A 140 -8.16 -5.83 21.45
C CYS A 140 -7.30 -6.78 22.30
N THR A 141 -6.82 -7.87 21.70
CA THR A 141 -6.01 -8.88 22.40
C THR A 141 -4.53 -8.49 22.52
N GLY A 142 -4.08 -7.44 21.84
CA GLY A 142 -2.66 -7.04 21.76
C GLY A 142 -1.83 -7.88 20.79
N GLN A 143 -2.37 -8.97 20.25
CA GLN A 143 -1.67 -9.85 19.31
C GLN A 143 -1.17 -9.13 18.05
N PHE A 144 -1.83 -8.05 17.63
CA PHE A 144 -1.40 -7.24 16.49
C PHE A 144 0.04 -6.72 16.67
N PHE A 145 0.35 -6.23 17.88
CA PHE A 145 1.64 -5.65 18.25
C PHE A 145 2.69 -6.74 18.46
N GLU A 146 2.32 -7.83 19.14
CA GLU A 146 3.20 -8.99 19.38
C GLU A 146 3.67 -9.64 18.07
N LYS A 147 2.73 -9.95 17.14
CA LYS A 147 3.04 -10.58 15.84
C LYS A 147 4.00 -9.74 15.00
N ARG A 148 4.02 -8.42 15.23
CA ARG A 148 4.88 -7.46 14.52
C ARG A 148 6.14 -7.09 15.28
N GLN A 149 6.32 -7.63 16.49
CA GLN A 149 7.47 -7.33 17.36
C GLN A 149 7.62 -5.83 17.59
N TYR A 150 6.50 -5.13 17.79
CA TYR A 150 6.52 -3.74 18.22
C TYR A 150 6.81 -3.72 19.72
N ASN A 151 8.03 -3.30 20.06
CA ASN A 151 8.54 -3.32 21.42
C ASN A 151 8.97 -1.91 21.85
N GLY A 152 9.00 -1.69 23.16
CA GLY A 152 9.50 -0.47 23.78
C GLY A 152 8.38 0.47 24.19
N GLU A 153 8.72 1.39 25.09
CA GLU A 153 7.76 2.23 25.83
C GLU A 153 6.72 2.90 24.92
N ARG A 154 7.15 3.41 23.76
CA ARG A 154 6.27 4.03 22.77
C ARG A 154 5.16 3.09 22.28
N TRP A 155 5.50 1.85 21.95
CA TRP A 155 4.55 0.87 21.43
C TRP A 155 3.74 0.22 22.54
N ASP A 156 4.34 -0.01 23.70
CA ASP A 156 3.66 -0.54 24.88
C ASP A 156 2.53 0.39 25.33
N ASN A 157 2.82 1.70 25.39
CA ASN A 157 1.82 2.73 25.70
C ASN A 157 0.69 2.76 24.65
N LEU A 158 1.02 2.71 23.35
CA LEU A 158 0.02 2.72 22.28
C LEU A 158 -0.87 1.47 22.33
N ALA A 159 -0.29 0.30 22.59
CA ALA A 159 -1.03 -0.96 22.71
C ALA A 159 -2.02 -0.93 23.88
N GLU A 160 -1.61 -0.38 25.03
CA GLU A 160 -2.49 -0.22 26.19
C GLU A 160 -3.61 0.80 25.90
N GLU A 161 -3.30 1.94 25.26
CA GLU A 161 -4.34 2.90 24.88
C GLU A 161 -5.35 2.32 23.88
N VAL A 162 -4.88 1.55 22.88
CA VAL A 162 -5.76 0.83 21.93
C VAL A 162 -6.62 -0.20 22.64
N LYS A 163 -6.08 -0.92 23.63
CA LYS A 163 -6.86 -1.87 24.41
C LYS A 163 -7.96 -1.20 25.24
N GLN A 164 -7.68 -0.02 25.80
CA GLN A 164 -8.62 0.72 26.65
C GLN A 164 -9.70 1.47 25.85
N ASN A 165 -9.30 2.14 24.76
CA ASN A 165 -10.19 3.05 24.02
C ASN A 165 -10.68 2.46 22.69
N GLY A 166 -10.07 1.36 22.25
CA GLY A 166 -10.31 0.77 20.95
C GLY A 166 -9.65 1.52 19.79
N ILE A 167 -9.96 1.08 18.58
CA ILE A 167 -9.52 1.71 17.33
C ILE A 167 -10.70 1.92 16.40
N ARG A 168 -10.70 3.00 15.60
CA ARG A 168 -11.85 3.37 14.77
C ARG A 168 -12.02 2.48 13.54
N ASN A 169 -10.93 1.97 13.00
CA ASN A 169 -10.89 1.25 11.73
C ASN A 169 -10.24 -0.12 11.93
N GLY A 170 -10.90 -1.20 11.53
CA GLY A 170 -10.38 -2.56 11.69
C GLY A 170 -9.22 -2.91 10.76
N TYR A 171 -9.14 -2.21 9.62
CA TYR A 171 -8.03 -2.26 8.66
C TYR A 171 -7.60 -0.84 8.31
N LEU A 172 -6.30 -0.59 8.24
CA LEU A 172 -5.74 0.77 8.19
C LEU A 172 -4.91 1.07 6.95
N MET A 173 -3.99 0.18 6.58
CA MET A 173 -2.92 0.48 5.62
C MET A 173 -2.95 -0.53 4.48
N ALA A 174 -2.89 0.00 3.25
CA ALA A 174 -2.80 -0.77 2.03
C ALA A 174 -2.08 0.06 0.96
N VAL A 175 -1.03 -0.48 0.36
CA VAL A 175 -0.27 0.22 -0.69
C VAL A 175 -0.81 -0.21 -2.05
N ALA A 176 -1.63 0.67 -2.62
CA ALA A 176 -2.24 0.52 -3.93
C ALA A 176 -1.31 1.03 -5.06
N PRO A 177 -1.53 0.63 -6.32
CA PRO A 177 -0.81 1.24 -7.44
C PRO A 177 -1.26 2.68 -7.63
N ASN A 178 -0.30 3.62 -7.72
CA ASN A 178 -0.56 5.05 -7.96
C ASN A 178 -0.01 5.48 -9.33
N SER A 179 -0.56 4.96 -10.43
CA SER A 179 -0.06 5.29 -11.78
C SER A 179 -0.36 6.75 -12.15
N SER A 180 -1.58 7.05 -12.60
CA SER A 180 -1.92 8.41 -13.05
C SER A 180 -1.92 9.45 -11.91
N THR A 181 -2.23 9.03 -10.68
CA THR A 181 -2.25 9.93 -9.51
C THR A 181 -0.85 10.38 -9.10
N ALA A 182 0.17 9.54 -9.24
CA ALA A 182 1.54 9.97 -8.95
C ALA A 182 2.07 10.95 -10.00
N ILE A 183 1.72 10.76 -11.28
CA ILE A 183 2.05 11.72 -12.35
C ILE A 183 1.43 13.08 -12.04
N LEU A 184 0.14 13.13 -11.70
CA LEU A 184 -0.54 14.37 -11.31
C LEU A 184 0.10 15.03 -10.08
N ALA A 185 0.57 14.24 -9.12
CA ALA A 185 1.22 14.74 -7.92
C ALA A 185 2.70 15.14 -8.13
N GLY A 186 3.28 14.87 -9.30
CA GLY A 186 4.69 15.10 -9.61
C GLY A 186 5.62 14.17 -8.84
N SER A 187 5.33 12.86 -8.80
CA SER A 187 6.12 11.88 -8.05
C SER A 187 6.15 10.50 -8.75
N THR A 188 7.00 9.59 -8.28
CA THR A 188 7.05 8.22 -8.80
C THR A 188 5.86 7.39 -8.31
N ALA A 189 5.46 6.40 -9.11
CA ALA A 189 4.29 5.57 -8.84
C ALA A 189 4.55 4.59 -7.69
N SER A 190 3.61 4.56 -6.73
CA SER A 190 3.59 3.58 -5.63
C SER A 190 4.96 3.47 -4.92
N VAL A 191 5.31 2.25 -4.53
CA VAL A 191 6.58 1.83 -3.96
C VAL A 191 7.47 1.09 -4.97
N ASP A 192 7.18 1.26 -6.27
CA ASP A 192 7.89 0.63 -7.37
C ASP A 192 9.02 1.54 -7.89
N PRO A 193 10.07 0.97 -8.50
CA PRO A 193 11.09 1.75 -9.18
C PRO A 193 10.54 2.38 -10.47
N ILE A 194 11.27 3.37 -11.01
CA ILE A 194 10.82 4.04 -12.23
C ILE A 194 11.04 3.14 -13.43
N PHE A 195 10.15 3.21 -14.41
CA PHE A 195 10.28 2.43 -15.64
C PHE A 195 11.43 2.97 -16.52
N ARG A 196 11.48 4.29 -16.73
CA ARG A 196 12.48 5.04 -17.49
C ARG A 196 12.67 6.42 -16.87
N LEU A 197 13.82 7.05 -17.11
CA LEU A 197 14.06 8.44 -16.72
C LEU A 197 13.15 9.42 -17.45
N GLU A 198 12.85 9.15 -18.71
CA GLU A 198 11.91 9.91 -19.52
C GLU A 198 11.12 8.95 -20.43
N TYR A 199 9.82 9.18 -20.54
CA TYR A 199 8.96 8.48 -21.50
C TYR A 199 7.76 9.35 -21.89
N SER A 200 7.05 8.97 -22.95
CA SER A 200 5.79 9.62 -23.34
C SER A 200 4.60 8.72 -22.98
N GLU A 201 3.68 9.22 -22.15
CA GLU A 201 2.36 8.60 -22.03
C GLU A 201 1.52 8.95 -23.25
N GLU A 202 1.13 7.93 -24.02
CA GLU A 202 0.18 8.08 -25.12
C GLU A 202 -1.26 7.97 -24.58
N LYS A 203 -2.03 9.05 -24.71
CA LYS A 203 -3.49 9.01 -24.70
C LYS A 203 -3.98 9.09 -26.16
N LYS A 204 -5.26 8.76 -26.39
CA LYS A 204 -5.86 8.69 -27.73
C LYS A 204 -5.48 9.85 -28.66
N ASP A 205 -5.37 11.08 -28.12
CA ASP A 205 -5.21 12.29 -28.93
C ASP A 205 -3.94 13.11 -28.61
N TYR A 206 -3.13 12.71 -27.61
CA TYR A 206 -1.93 13.47 -27.23
C TYR A 206 -0.89 12.61 -26.50
N LYS A 207 0.38 13.03 -26.60
CA LYS A 207 1.52 12.47 -25.87
C LYS A 207 1.91 13.42 -24.75
N ILE A 208 1.93 12.94 -23.51
CA ILE A 208 2.46 13.70 -22.38
C ILE A 208 3.89 13.21 -22.11
N PRO A 209 4.93 14.06 -22.23
CA PRO A 209 6.25 13.70 -21.74
C PRO A 209 6.21 13.61 -20.21
N VAL A 210 6.69 12.50 -19.68
CA VAL A 210 6.82 12.22 -18.26
C VAL A 210 8.30 11.99 -17.97
N THR A 211 8.88 12.88 -17.19
CA THR A 211 10.23 12.74 -16.66
C THR A 211 10.18 12.25 -15.22
N ALA A 212 11.23 11.57 -14.79
CA ALA A 212 11.44 11.29 -13.37
C ALA A 212 11.35 12.62 -12.58
N PRO A 213 10.62 12.64 -11.46
CA PRO A 213 10.41 13.86 -10.68
C PRO A 213 11.74 14.33 -10.08
N ASP A 214 11.95 15.65 -10.04
CA ASP A 214 13.17 16.26 -9.52
C ASP A 214 14.48 15.68 -10.12
N LEU A 215 14.44 15.29 -11.41
CA LEU A 215 15.60 14.81 -12.15
C LEU A 215 16.62 15.94 -12.38
N SER A 216 17.83 15.73 -11.89
CA SER A 216 18.96 16.68 -11.96
C SER A 216 20.28 15.92 -12.03
N ALA A 217 21.39 16.63 -12.23
CA ALA A 217 22.73 16.02 -12.21
C ALA A 217 23.07 15.31 -10.89
N GLU A 218 22.43 15.71 -9.79
CA GLU A 218 22.62 15.11 -8.46
C GLU A 218 21.72 13.88 -8.27
N THR A 219 20.46 13.96 -8.69
CA THR A 219 19.44 12.92 -8.44
C THR A 219 19.43 11.79 -9.47
N MET A 220 19.94 12.04 -10.69
CA MET A 220 19.92 11.07 -11.80
C MET A 220 20.54 9.72 -11.44
N TRP A 221 21.61 9.71 -10.64
CA TRP A 221 22.33 8.50 -10.25
C TRP A 221 21.56 7.59 -9.28
N PHE A 222 20.49 8.11 -8.67
CA PHE A 222 19.64 7.36 -7.75
C PHE A 222 18.41 6.78 -8.45
N TYR A 223 18.14 7.17 -9.70
CA TYR A 223 17.01 6.71 -10.49
C TYR A 223 17.35 5.49 -11.36
N LYS A 224 17.79 4.39 -10.73
CA LYS A 224 18.04 3.14 -11.45
C LYS A 224 16.72 2.55 -11.96
N THR A 225 16.62 2.28 -13.26
CA THR A 225 15.37 1.84 -13.87
C THR A 225 14.98 0.42 -13.46
N ALA A 226 13.67 0.16 -13.50
CA ALA A 226 13.05 -1.03 -12.92
C ALA A 226 13.60 -2.36 -13.46
N TYR A 227 13.93 -2.43 -14.75
CA TYR A 227 14.49 -3.64 -15.37
C TYR A 227 15.98 -3.85 -15.12
N ASN A 228 16.68 -2.80 -14.69
CA ASN A 228 18.09 -2.87 -14.36
C ASN A 228 18.31 -3.17 -12.86
N ILE A 229 17.26 -3.04 -12.04
CA ILE A 229 17.30 -3.38 -10.61
C ILE A 229 17.23 -4.90 -10.41
N ASP A 230 18.14 -5.42 -9.58
CA ASP A 230 17.99 -6.74 -8.99
C ASP A 230 16.75 -6.75 -8.07
N GLN A 231 15.73 -7.49 -8.49
CA GLN A 231 14.43 -7.54 -7.84
C GLN A 231 14.48 -8.09 -6.42
N HIS A 232 15.55 -8.81 -6.03
CA HIS A 232 15.75 -9.24 -4.64
C HIS A 232 15.87 -8.04 -3.68
N TRP A 233 16.43 -6.90 -4.11
CA TRP A 233 16.45 -5.68 -3.30
C TRP A 233 15.04 -5.09 -3.12
N SER A 234 14.23 -5.13 -4.17
CA SER A 234 12.82 -4.72 -4.11
C SER A 234 12.02 -5.63 -3.18
N ILE A 235 12.28 -6.95 -3.19
CA ILE A 235 11.67 -7.90 -2.25
C ILE A 235 12.03 -7.55 -0.82
N ARG A 236 13.32 -7.32 -0.52
CA ARG A 236 13.79 -6.99 0.84
C ARG A 236 13.16 -5.70 1.38
N GLN A 237 13.12 -4.64 0.57
CA GLN A 237 12.45 -3.39 0.96
C GLN A 237 10.96 -3.59 1.21
N ASN A 238 10.27 -4.34 0.34
CA ASN A 238 8.84 -4.63 0.52
C ASN A 238 8.58 -5.55 1.72
N ALA A 239 9.49 -6.46 2.06
CA ALA A 239 9.35 -7.35 3.21
C ALA A 239 9.39 -6.54 4.53
N ARG A 240 10.35 -5.61 4.65
CA ARG A 240 10.40 -4.65 5.77
C ARG A 240 9.12 -3.84 5.88
N ARG A 241 8.69 -3.26 4.77
CA ARG A 241 7.43 -2.50 4.68
C ARG A 241 6.20 -3.33 5.05
N GLN A 242 6.11 -4.55 4.56
CA GLN A 242 4.94 -5.42 4.70
C GLN A 242 4.68 -5.79 6.17
N ARG A 243 5.71 -5.85 7.00
CA ARG A 243 5.60 -6.02 8.46
C ARG A 243 4.68 -4.96 9.07
N HIS A 244 4.82 -3.71 8.62
CA HIS A 244 4.08 -2.57 9.14
C HIS A 244 2.68 -2.42 8.55
N ILE A 245 2.44 -2.99 7.37
CA ILE A 245 1.15 -2.92 6.65
C ILE A 245 0.25 -4.08 7.07
N ASP A 246 -0.94 -3.77 7.59
CA ASP A 246 -1.93 -4.74 8.05
C ASP A 246 -2.67 -5.43 6.89
N GLN A 247 -2.93 -4.74 5.78
CA GLN A 247 -3.44 -5.34 4.54
C GLN A 247 -2.29 -5.77 3.64
N SER A 248 -2.19 -5.30 2.39
CA SER A 248 -1.17 -5.77 1.43
C SER A 248 -0.55 -4.63 0.61
N ILE A 249 0.43 -5.01 -0.21
CA ILE A 249 1.16 -4.14 -1.13
C ILE A 249 0.98 -4.66 -2.56
N SER A 250 0.63 -3.78 -3.49
CA SER A 250 0.64 -4.06 -4.93
C SER A 250 2.07 -3.98 -5.49
N PHE A 251 2.90 -4.97 -5.16
CA PHE A 251 4.31 -5.06 -5.55
C PHE A 251 4.48 -5.74 -6.92
N ASN A 252 5.10 -5.06 -7.88
CA ASN A 252 5.37 -5.60 -9.21
C ASN A 252 6.79 -6.18 -9.31
N PHE A 253 6.94 -7.28 -10.04
CA PHE A 253 8.25 -7.72 -10.54
C PHE A 253 8.51 -7.13 -11.92
N TYR A 254 9.71 -6.60 -12.12
CA TYR A 254 10.19 -6.13 -13.40
C TYR A 254 11.29 -7.06 -13.88
N VAL A 255 11.06 -7.74 -14.99
CA VAL A 255 11.96 -8.77 -15.52
C VAL A 255 12.21 -8.54 -17.00
N THR A 256 13.35 -9.00 -17.49
CA THR A 256 13.63 -9.01 -18.92
C THR A 256 12.88 -10.18 -19.58
N ASN A 257 12.55 -10.03 -20.86
CA ASN A 257 11.90 -11.08 -21.65
C ASN A 257 12.71 -12.39 -21.77
N ASN A 258 14.02 -12.34 -21.52
CA ASN A 258 14.93 -13.49 -21.55
C ASN A 258 15.14 -14.16 -20.18
N ILE A 259 14.36 -13.78 -19.15
CA ILE A 259 14.45 -14.39 -17.82
C ILE A 259 14.22 -15.91 -17.88
N LYS A 260 15.08 -16.68 -17.21
CA LYS A 260 14.94 -18.13 -17.12
C LYS A 260 13.83 -18.48 -16.13
N ALA A 261 13.05 -19.53 -16.42
CA ALA A 261 11.99 -20.00 -15.53
C ALA A 261 12.46 -20.26 -14.09
N LYS A 262 13.68 -20.78 -13.92
CA LYS A 262 14.29 -20.97 -12.60
C LYS A 262 14.48 -19.65 -11.84
N ALA A 263 15.01 -18.62 -12.50
CA ALA A 263 15.22 -17.31 -11.87
C ALA A 263 13.88 -16.65 -11.51
N LEU A 264 12.87 -16.76 -12.37
CA LEU A 264 11.53 -16.27 -12.06
C LEU A 264 10.90 -17.01 -10.86
N LEU A 265 11.06 -18.33 -10.78
CA LEU A 265 10.64 -19.11 -9.62
C LEU A 265 11.40 -18.68 -8.36
N ASP A 266 12.71 -18.45 -8.46
CA ASP A 266 13.55 -18.01 -7.33
C ASP A 266 13.04 -16.67 -6.76
N LEU A 267 12.60 -15.72 -7.60
CA LEU A 267 11.97 -14.46 -7.15
C LEU A 267 10.67 -14.69 -6.37
N HIS A 268 9.78 -15.56 -6.87
CA HIS A 268 8.53 -15.87 -6.17
C HIS A 268 8.79 -16.62 -4.85
N MET A 269 9.75 -17.53 -4.84
CA MET A 269 10.14 -18.27 -3.63
C MET A 269 10.79 -17.34 -2.59
N ASP A 270 11.58 -16.37 -3.02
CA ASP A 270 12.17 -15.37 -2.12
C ASP A 270 11.11 -14.43 -1.53
N ALA A 271 10.17 -13.95 -2.35
CA ALA A 271 9.02 -13.16 -1.88
C ALA A 271 8.20 -13.91 -0.82
N TRP A 272 7.90 -15.19 -1.08
CA TRP A 272 7.17 -16.03 -0.13
C TRP A 272 7.96 -16.25 1.18
N LYS A 273 9.24 -16.61 1.09
CA LYS A 273 10.11 -16.80 2.27
C LYS A 273 10.30 -15.53 3.08
N SER A 274 10.28 -14.37 2.42
CA SER A 274 10.37 -13.05 3.04
C SER A 274 9.06 -12.59 3.70
N GLY A 275 7.99 -13.39 3.63
CA GLY A 275 6.71 -13.08 4.28
C GLY A 275 5.84 -12.06 3.55
N LEU A 276 6.10 -11.82 2.25
CA LEU A 276 5.20 -11.00 1.44
C LEU A 276 3.84 -11.67 1.28
N LYS A 277 2.77 -10.90 1.49
CA LYS A 277 1.40 -11.42 1.43
C LYS A 277 0.92 -11.64 -0.01
N THR A 278 1.33 -10.77 -0.93
CA THR A 278 0.97 -10.84 -2.35
C THR A 278 2.12 -10.36 -3.24
N THR A 279 2.14 -10.83 -4.48
CA THR A 279 2.83 -10.19 -5.61
C THR A 279 1.76 -9.79 -6.63
N TYR A 280 1.98 -8.73 -7.41
CA TYR A 280 0.96 -8.13 -8.27
C TYR A 280 1.10 -8.56 -9.74
N TYR A 281 1.89 -7.84 -10.53
CA TYR A 281 2.22 -8.24 -11.91
C TYR A 281 3.68 -8.63 -12.06
N VAL A 282 3.94 -9.54 -12.99
CA VAL A 282 5.26 -9.73 -13.60
C VAL A 282 5.27 -8.95 -14.91
N ARG A 283 5.98 -7.82 -14.92
CA ARG A 283 6.14 -6.96 -16.09
C ARG A 283 7.40 -7.38 -16.82
N SER A 284 7.25 -7.95 -18.01
CA SER A 284 8.37 -8.25 -18.91
C SER A 284 8.62 -7.12 -19.90
N THR A 285 9.85 -7.01 -20.40
CA THR A 285 10.17 -6.15 -21.54
C THR A 285 9.51 -6.69 -22.81
N SER A 286 9.07 -5.82 -23.73
CA SER A 286 8.44 -6.22 -24.99
C SER A 286 9.43 -6.48 -26.13
N SER A 287 10.64 -5.93 -26.05
CA SER A 287 11.66 -5.94 -27.11
C SER A 287 13.07 -5.70 -26.52
N SER A 288 14.10 -6.16 -27.23
CA SER A 288 15.53 -6.14 -26.86
C SER A 288 16.21 -4.76 -26.96
N GLU A 289 15.54 -3.69 -26.53
CA GLU A 289 16.02 -2.29 -26.65
C GLU A 289 16.40 -1.67 -25.29
N PHE A 290 17.00 -2.45 -24.37
CA PHE A 290 17.41 -1.97 -23.05
C PHE A 290 18.94 -1.94 -22.85
N ASP A 291 19.73 -2.19 -23.90
CA ASP A 291 21.20 -2.28 -23.82
C ASP A 291 21.93 -0.93 -23.96
N GLU A 292 21.22 0.19 -24.10
CA GLU A 292 21.83 1.53 -24.05
C GLU A 292 21.77 2.10 -22.63
N CYS A 293 22.91 2.58 -22.11
CA CYS A 293 22.96 3.27 -20.81
C CYS A 293 22.06 4.51 -20.86
N GLU A 294 20.82 4.43 -20.35
CA GLU A 294 19.89 5.57 -20.28
C GLU A 294 20.48 6.77 -19.51
N SER A 295 21.38 6.52 -18.55
CA SER A 295 22.10 7.55 -17.80
C SER A 295 23.25 8.21 -18.57
N CYS A 296 23.68 7.64 -19.70
CA CYS A 296 24.83 8.10 -20.48
C CYS A 296 24.43 8.61 -21.87
N HIS A 297 23.16 8.48 -22.25
CA HIS A 297 22.65 8.88 -23.55
C HIS A 297 22.20 10.35 -23.46
N SER A 298 23.10 11.25 -23.86
CA SER A 298 22.86 12.69 -24.00
C SER A 298 22.08 13.04 -25.26
#